data_AF-A0AAV3PGG8-F1
#
_entry.id   AF-A0AAV3PGG8-F1
#
_cell.length_a   1.000
_cell.length_b   1.000
_cell.length_c   1.000
_cell.angle_alpha   90.00
_cell.angle_beta   90.00
_cell.angle_gamma   90.00
#
_symmetry.space_group_name_H-M   'P 1'
#
loop_
_entity.id
_entity.type
_entity.pdbx_description
1 polymer ?
#
loop_
_entity_poly.entity_id
_entity_poly.type
_entity_poly.pdbx_seq_one_letter_code
_entity_poly.pdbx_strand_id
1 'polypeptide(L)'
;MSSSLGNVGVDYAIFEQGASAGNVGIDKLVQQKTANPVALLLSSAMMLRHMGIHSFGDRLETAVRRVISQGKHRTKDLGGTSTTQEVVDAVIANLS
;
A
#
# COMPACT_ATOMS: atom_id res chain seq x y z
N MET A 1 -16.94 -2.04 9.82
CA MET A 1 -16.37 -0.78 9.32
C MET A 1 -15.31 -1.14 8.29
N SER A 2 -15.63 -1.03 7.01
CA SER A 2 -14.71 -1.31 5.90
C SER A 2 -14.36 0.03 5.26
N SER A 3 -13.18 0.56 5.55
CA SER A 3 -12.62 1.72 4.86
C SER A 3 -12.25 1.27 3.44
N SER A 4 -13.18 1.42 2.49
CA SER A 4 -12.97 1.06 1.08
C SER A 4 -12.03 2.07 0.40
N LEU A 5 -10.87 1.59 -0.03
CA LEU A 5 -9.82 2.35 -0.73
C LEU A 5 -10.11 2.58 -2.23
N GLY A 6 -11.38 2.69 -2.63
CA GLY A 6 -11.75 2.84 -4.04
C GLY A 6 -13.09 3.55 -4.23
N ASN A 7 -13.08 4.58 -5.08
CA ASN A 7 -14.27 5.25 -5.60
C ASN A 7 -14.59 4.66 -6.97
N VAL A 8 -15.64 3.85 -7.06
CA VAL A 8 -16.07 3.19 -8.31
C VAL A 8 -17.27 3.93 -8.89
N GLY A 9 -17.11 4.50 -10.09
CA GLY A 9 -18.17 5.13 -10.88
C GLY A 9 -18.60 4.25 -12.06
N VAL A 10 -19.52 4.77 -12.89
CA VAL A 10 -20.13 4.06 -14.04
C VAL A 10 -19.13 3.70 -15.15
N ASP A 11 -18.08 4.49 -15.33
CA ASP A 11 -17.05 4.29 -16.38
C ASP A 11 -15.61 4.20 -15.84
N TYR A 12 -15.37 4.62 -14.61
CA TYR A 12 -14.01 4.75 -14.04
C TYR A 12 -13.98 4.33 -12.59
N ALA A 13 -12.85 3.76 -12.16
CA ALA A 13 -12.55 3.51 -10.76
C ALA A 13 -11.25 4.20 -10.37
N ILE A 14 -11.30 4.96 -9.28
CA ILE A 14 -10.14 5.62 -8.68
C ILE A 14 -9.75 4.84 -7.43
N PHE A 15 -8.48 4.42 -7.36
CA PHE A 15 -7.91 3.70 -6.22
C PHE A 15 -6.79 4.54 -5.63
N GLU A 16 -7.05 5.13 -4.47
CA GLU A 16 -6.15 6.06 -3.80
C GLU A 16 -5.88 5.64 -2.35
N GLN A 17 -4.89 6.25 -1.71
CA GLN A 17 -4.71 6.09 -0.27
C GLN A 17 -5.85 6.85 0.44
N GLY A 18 -6.70 6.13 1.18
CA GLY A 18 -7.87 6.71 1.86
C GLY A 18 -7.55 7.70 2.99
N ALA A 19 -6.29 7.77 3.43
CA ALA A 19 -5.78 8.91 4.16
C ALA A 19 -5.22 9.90 3.14
N SER A 20 -5.97 10.96 2.84
CA SER A 20 -5.43 12.12 2.12
C SER A 20 -4.10 12.49 2.75
N ALA A 21 -3.05 12.45 1.94
CA ALA A 21 -1.67 12.55 2.36
C ALA A 21 -1.50 13.64 3.42
N GLY A 22 -1.25 13.24 4.66
CA GLY A 22 -0.63 14.09 5.69
C GLY A 22 0.82 14.45 5.35
N ASN A 23 1.17 14.50 4.06
CA ASN A 23 2.49 14.73 3.50
C ASN A 23 2.48 15.93 2.54
N VAL A 24 1.32 16.46 2.16
CA VAL A 24 1.23 17.70 1.36
C VAL A 24 1.74 18.85 2.22
N GLY A 25 2.92 19.38 1.87
CA GLY A 25 3.57 20.49 2.58
C GLY A 25 4.48 20.09 3.75
N ILE A 26 4.77 18.79 3.96
CA ILE A 26 5.71 18.35 5.00
C ILE A 26 7.03 17.92 4.35
N ASP A 27 7.89 18.90 4.03
CA ASP A 27 9.19 18.69 3.36
C ASP A 27 10.03 17.59 4.01
N LYS A 28 9.96 17.47 5.34
CA LYS A 28 10.71 16.48 6.10
C LYS A 28 10.35 15.04 5.72
N LEU A 29 9.06 14.74 5.47
CA LEU A 29 8.61 13.39 5.10
C LEU A 29 8.93 13.05 3.65
N VAL A 30 8.84 14.05 2.75
CA VAL A 30 9.21 13.92 1.34
C VAL A 30 10.71 13.59 1.20
N GLN A 31 11.55 14.18 2.05
CA GLN A 31 12.99 13.89 2.05
C GLN A 31 13.37 12.61 2.82
N GLN A 32 12.61 12.22 3.84
CA GLN A 32 12.99 11.09 4.70
C GLN A 32 12.65 9.69 4.16
N LYS A 33 11.90 9.56 3.06
CA LYS A 33 11.53 8.25 2.48
C LYS A 33 10.96 7.26 3.52
N THR A 34 10.19 7.75 4.49
CA THR A 34 9.59 6.94 5.58
C THR A 34 8.07 6.84 5.51
N ALA A 35 7.46 7.25 4.39
CA ALA A 35 6.02 7.13 4.19
C ALA A 35 5.59 5.65 4.10
N ASN A 36 4.42 5.32 4.62
CA ASN A 36 3.89 3.97 4.56
C ASN A 36 3.34 3.64 3.16
N PRO A 37 3.92 2.65 2.42
CA PRO A 37 3.42 2.29 1.10
C PRO A 37 2.20 1.36 1.14
N VAL A 38 1.85 0.77 2.29
CA VAL A 38 0.87 -0.33 2.40
C VAL A 38 -0.49 0.03 1.84
N ALA A 39 -1.03 1.20 2.21
CA ALA A 39 -2.36 1.60 1.72
C ALA A 39 -2.37 1.72 0.19
N LEU A 40 -1.30 2.27 -0.41
CA LEU A 40 -1.22 2.42 -1.86
C LEU A 40 -1.12 1.05 -2.55
N LEU A 41 -0.31 0.13 -2.02
CA LEU A 41 -0.17 -1.21 -2.57
C LEU A 41 -1.49 -2.00 -2.50
N LEU A 42 -2.26 -1.86 -1.42
CA LEU A 42 -3.59 -2.47 -1.31
C LEU A 42 -4.60 -1.84 -2.28
N SER A 43 -4.57 -0.51 -2.46
CA SER A 43 -5.35 0.18 -3.49
C SER A 43 -4.99 -0.33 -4.90
N SER A 44 -3.70 -0.53 -5.20
CA SER A 44 -3.25 -1.14 -6.46
C SER A 44 -3.72 -2.58 -6.62
N ALA A 45 -3.74 -3.38 -5.56
CA ALA A 45 -4.29 -4.74 -5.61
C ALA A 45 -5.80 -4.74 -5.94
N MET A 46 -6.56 -3.80 -5.37
CA MET A 46 -7.97 -3.60 -5.71
C MET A 46 -8.16 -3.16 -7.17
N MET A 47 -7.30 -2.25 -7.66
CA MET A 47 -7.29 -1.83 -9.07
C MET A 47 -7.03 -3.01 -10.01
N LEU A 48 -6.04 -3.85 -9.73
CA LEU A 48 -5.72 -5.03 -10.54
C LEU A 48 -6.93 -5.97 -10.64
N ARG A 49 -7.65 -6.20 -9.53
CA ARG A 49 -8.89 -6.98 -9.54
C ARG A 49 -10.01 -6.31 -10.34
N HIS A 50 -10.13 -4.99 -10.26
CA HIS A 50 -11.12 -4.24 -11.03
C HIS A 50 -10.88 -4.32 -12.55
N MET A 51 -9.62 -4.38 -12.97
CA MET A 51 -9.26 -4.58 -14.39
C MET A 51 -9.38 -6.04 -14.87
N GLY A 52 -9.90 -6.96 -14.05
CA GLY A 52 -10.01 -8.39 -14.38
C GLY A 52 -8.71 -9.18 -14.21
N ILE A 53 -7.65 -8.56 -13.71
CA ILE A 53 -6.33 -9.18 -13.50
C ILE A 53 -6.21 -9.72 -12.07
N HIS A 54 -7.14 -10.62 -11.72
CA HIS A 54 -7.35 -11.08 -10.35
C HIS A 54 -6.10 -11.73 -9.73
N SER A 55 -5.41 -12.60 -10.48
CA SER A 55 -4.25 -13.34 -9.98
C SER A 55 -3.11 -12.43 -9.50
N PHE A 56 -2.85 -11.33 -10.20
CA PHE A 56 -1.84 -10.36 -9.78
C PHE A 56 -2.29 -9.54 -8.58
N GLY A 57 -3.57 -9.14 -8.54
CA GLY A 57 -4.15 -8.46 -7.37
C GLY A 57 -4.05 -9.31 -6.09
N ASP A 58 -4.39 -10.59 -6.19
CA ASP A 58 -4.37 -11.52 -5.05
C ASP A 58 -2.94 -11.83 -4.59
N ARG A 59 -1.99 -11.99 -5.52
CA ARG A 59 -0.57 -12.15 -5.19
C ARG A 59 -0.02 -10.93 -4.47
N LEU A 60 -0.32 -9.73 -4.97
CA LEU A 60 0.13 -8.48 -4.34
C LEU A 60 -0.47 -8.31 -2.94
N GLU A 61 -1.78 -8.49 -2.78
CA GLU A 61 -2.41 -8.39 -1.46
C GLU A 61 -1.85 -9.42 -0.48
N THR A 62 -1.65 -10.66 -0.93
CA THR A 62 -1.08 -11.73 -0.10
C THR A 62 0.34 -11.38 0.36
N ALA A 63 1.19 -10.90 -0.55
CA ALA A 63 2.55 -10.47 -0.22
C ALA A 63 2.56 -9.33 0.81
N VAL A 64 1.72 -8.30 0.61
CA VAL A 64 1.59 -7.18 1.56
C VAL A 64 1.13 -7.68 2.93
N ARG A 65 0.07 -8.50 3.00
CA ARG A 65 -0.42 -9.08 4.26
C ARG A 65 0.65 -9.89 4.98
N ARG A 66 1.45 -10.65 4.24
CA ARG A 66 2.53 -11.46 4.78
C ARG A 66 3.60 -10.60 5.45
N VAL A 67 4.08 -9.57 4.77
CA VAL A 67 5.09 -8.64 5.32
C VAL A 67 4.59 -7.97 6.62
N ILE A 68 3.34 -7.50 6.61
CA ILE A 68 2.74 -6.85 7.78
C ILE A 68 2.57 -7.82 8.95
N SER A 69 2.15 -9.06 8.67
CA SER A 69 1.98 -10.11 9.68
C SER A 69 3.30 -10.53 10.33
N GLN A 70 4.39 -10.61 9.55
CA GLN A 70 5.74 -10.92 10.06
C GLN A 70 6.29 -9.83 10.98
N GLY A 71 5.89 -8.58 10.70
CA GLY A 71 6.20 -7.42 11.54
C GLY A 71 7.65 -6.94 11.54
N LYS A 72 8.52 -7.54 10.70
CA LYS A 72 9.93 -7.16 10.57
C LYS A 72 10.13 -5.85 9.81
N HIS A 73 9.33 -5.59 8.78
CA HIS A 73 9.42 -4.39 7.94
C HIS A 73 8.17 -3.54 8.14
N ARG A 74 8.29 -2.49 8.96
CA ARG A 74 7.18 -1.59 9.33
C ARG A 74 7.68 -0.16 9.37
N THR A 75 6.93 0.74 8.75
CA THR A 75 7.18 2.18 8.84
C THR A 75 6.78 2.72 10.22
N LYS A 76 7.18 3.96 10.52
CA LYS A 76 7.02 4.60 11.84
C LYS A 76 5.57 4.65 12.34
N ASP A 77 4.63 4.89 11.44
CA ASP A 77 3.19 4.90 11.73
C ASP A 77 2.64 3.52 12.13
N LEU A 78 3.33 2.44 11.74
CA LEU A 78 3.05 1.07 12.16
C LEU A 78 3.93 0.61 13.34
N GLY A 79 4.60 1.53 14.02
CA GLY A 79 5.45 1.27 15.18
C GLY A 79 6.82 0.65 14.86
N GLY A 80 7.26 0.71 13.60
CA GLY A 80 8.59 0.23 13.20
C GLY A 80 9.56 1.36 12.86
N THR A 81 10.71 0.98 12.32
CA THR A 81 11.80 1.90 11.93
C THR A 81 12.16 1.80 10.46
N SER A 82 11.46 0.98 9.68
CA SER A 82 11.75 0.77 8.27
C SER A 82 11.38 1.99 7.43
N THR A 83 12.16 2.22 6.39
CA THR A 83 11.88 3.14 5.29
C THR A 83 10.81 2.58 4.36
N THR A 84 10.25 3.45 3.52
CA THR A 84 9.33 3.07 2.44
C THR A 84 9.94 1.98 1.56
N GLN A 85 11.21 2.13 1.18
CA GLN A 85 11.89 1.21 0.27
C GLN A 85 12.05 -0.18 0.90
N GLU A 86 12.45 -0.27 2.16
CA GLU A 86 12.60 -1.56 2.84
C GLU A 86 11.27 -2.32 2.94
N VAL A 87 10.15 -1.62 3.12
CA VAL A 87 8.83 -2.25 3.11
C VAL A 87 8.49 -2.73 1.69
N VAL A 88 8.75 -1.93 0.66
CA VAL A 88 8.53 -2.31 -0.74
C VAL A 88 9.37 -3.53 -1.13
N ASP A 89 10.66 -3.55 -0.81
CA ASP A 89 11.57 -4.65 -1.11
C ASP A 89 11.12 -5.95 -0.43
N ALA A 90 10.67 -5.85 0.83
CA ALA A 90 10.10 -6.99 1.54
C ALA A 90 8.84 -7.52 0.87
N VAL A 91 7.97 -6.64 0.34
CA VAL A 91 6.78 -7.06 -0.41
C VAL A 91 7.18 -7.76 -1.70
N ILE A 92 8.13 -7.20 -2.47
CA ILE A 92 8.65 -7.81 -3.71
C ILE A 92 9.23 -9.20 -3.43
N ALA A 93 10.00 -9.36 -2.36
CA ALA A 93 10.57 -10.65 -1.96
C ALA A 93 9.51 -11.71 -1.60
N ASN A 94 8.27 -11.30 -1.31
CA ASN A 94 7.14 -12.18 -1.00
C ASN A 94 6.16 -12.33 -2.17
N LEU A 95 6.44 -11.76 -3.35
CA LEU A 95 5.67 -12.00 -4.58
C LEU A 95 6.06 -13.37 -5.17
N SER A 96 5.34 -14.41 -4.75
CA SER A 96 5.39 -15.75 -5.36
C SER A 96 4.39 -15.88 -6.49
#